data_AF-A0A067S4X4-F1
#
_entry.id   AF-A0A067S4X4-F1
#
_cell.length_a   1.000
_cell.length_b   1.000
_cell.length_c   1.000
_cell.angle_alpha   90.00
_cell.angle_beta   90.00
_cell.angle_gamma   90.00
#
_symmetry.space_group_name_H-M   'P 1'
#
loop_
_entity.id
_entity.type
_entity.pdbx_description
1 polymer ?
#
loop_
_entity_poly.entity_id
_entity_poly.type
_entity_poly.pdbx_seq_one_letter_code
_entity_poly.pdbx_strand_id
1 'polypeptide(L)' 'EDVSRETGCWLFLGAQHTSARGATISYASPRLRTEAQAAAGSLATEFNSAVTSLLSARRTDAVELQRRFEEAQASKA' A
#
# COMPACT_ATOMS: atom_id res chain seq x y z
N GLU A 1 13.95 11.06 -12.24
CA GLU A 1 13.61 12.50 -12.14
C GLU A 1 13.39 13.14 -13.52
N ASP A 2 14.07 12.69 -14.57
CA ASP A 2 14.02 13.33 -15.91
C ASP A 2 12.61 13.46 -16.49
N VAL A 3 11.80 12.40 -16.42
CA VAL A 3 10.37 12.45 -16.86
C VAL A 3 9.60 13.59 -16.19
N SER A 4 9.80 13.83 -14.89
CA SER A 4 9.12 14.92 -14.19
C SER A 4 9.60 16.31 -14.59
N ARG A 5 10.89 16.42 -15.00
CA ARG A 5 11.47 17.67 -15.47
C ARG A 5 11.01 17.99 -16.89
N GLU A 6 10.97 16.98 -17.76
CA GLU A 6 10.53 17.12 -19.16
C GLU A 6 9.03 17.43 -19.27
N THR A 7 8.20 16.81 -18.43
CA THR A 7 6.73 16.96 -18.49
C THR A 7 6.19 18.01 -17.51
N GLY A 8 7.00 18.48 -16.56
CA GLY A 8 6.58 19.38 -15.49
C GLY A 8 5.60 18.76 -14.48
N CYS A 9 5.40 17.44 -14.54
CA CYS A 9 4.44 16.73 -13.69
C CYS A 9 4.94 16.55 -12.25
N TRP A 10 4.00 16.35 -11.34
CA TRP A 10 4.31 15.91 -9.98
C TRP A 10 4.44 14.39 -9.95
N LEU A 11 5.61 13.92 -9.54
CA LEU A 11 5.95 12.50 -9.48
C LEU A 11 6.57 12.12 -8.12
N PHE A 12 6.11 11.01 -7.57
CA PHE A 12 6.74 10.33 -6.44
C PHE A 12 6.70 8.82 -6.66
N LEU A 13 7.61 8.10 -6.00
CA LEU A 13 7.69 6.65 -6.01
C LEU A 13 7.41 6.15 -4.60
N GLY A 14 6.39 5.31 -4.45
CA GLY A 14 6.09 4.62 -3.20
C GLY A 14 6.56 3.18 -3.25
N ALA A 15 7.23 2.70 -2.20
CA ALA A 15 7.51 1.28 -2.01
C ALA A 15 6.66 0.74 -0.85
N GLN A 16 6.02 -0.41 -1.07
CA GLN A 16 5.24 -1.10 -0.04
C GLN A 16 5.68 -2.55 0.08
N HIS A 17 5.94 -2.98 1.30
CA HIS A 17 6.28 -4.35 1.63
C HIS A 17 5.37 -4.85 2.76
N THR A 18 5.09 -6.15 2.80
CA THR A 18 4.19 -6.75 3.80
C THR A 18 4.69 -6.65 5.24
N SER A 19 5.99 -6.41 5.43
CA SER A 19 6.62 -6.14 6.73
C SER A 19 7.01 -4.68 6.93
N ALA A 20 6.66 -3.78 6.01
CA ALA A 20 6.98 -2.36 6.14
C ALA A 20 6.25 -1.79 7.36
N ARG A 21 6.99 -1.10 8.24
CA ARG A 21 6.44 -0.43 9.44
C ARG A 21 5.97 1.00 9.17
N GLY A 22 6.12 1.49 7.94
CA GLY A 22 5.71 2.83 7.52
C GLY A 22 5.81 3.02 6.01
N ALA A 23 5.23 4.11 5.50
CA ALA A 23 5.31 4.47 4.09
C ALA A 23 6.75 4.85 3.72
N THR A 24 7.26 4.29 2.62
CA THR A 24 8.54 4.72 2.03
C THR A 24 8.25 5.48 0.75
N ILE A 25 8.47 6.79 0.78
CA ILE A 25 8.32 7.68 -0.37
C ILE A 25 9.71 8.10 -0.83
N SER A 26 10.02 7.86 -2.09
CA SER A 26 11.12 8.51 -2.80
C SER A 26 10.54 9.58 -3.72
N TYR A 27 10.87 10.84 -3.46
CA TYR A 27 10.41 11.94 -4.30
C TYR A 27 11.16 11.92 -5.62
N ALA A 28 10.44 11.63 -6.70
CA ALA A 28 11.01 11.54 -8.05
C ALA A 28 10.83 12.84 -8.86
N SER A 29 10.18 13.85 -8.29
CA SER A 29 10.07 15.20 -8.87
C SER A 29 10.53 16.29 -7.87
N PRO A 30 11.43 17.20 -8.28
CA PRO A 30 11.84 18.33 -7.44
C PRO A 30 10.68 19.28 -7.11
N ARG A 31 9.79 19.52 -8.08
CA ARG A 31 8.66 20.45 -7.94
C ARG A 31 7.66 20.03 -6.86
N LEU A 32 7.34 18.73 -6.77
CA LEU A 32 6.45 18.20 -5.73
C LEU A 32 7.04 18.38 -4.32
N ARG A 33 8.38 18.29 -4.18
CA ARG A 33 9.05 18.56 -2.90
C ARG A 33 8.90 20.02 -2.48
N THR A 34 8.94 20.95 -3.43
CA THR A 34 8.82 22.38 -3.12
C THR A 34 7.36 22.79 -2.88
N GLU A 35 6.43 22.28 -3.68
CA GLU A 35 5.05 22.79 -3.71
C GLU A 35 4.09 22.02 -2.78
N ALA A 36 4.32 20.73 -2.55
CA ALA A 36 3.30 19.87 -1.96
C ALA A 36 3.88 18.68 -1.16
N GLN A 37 5.06 18.82 -0.54
CA GLN A 37 5.70 17.73 0.20
C GLN A 37 4.82 17.16 1.31
N ALA A 38 4.20 18.02 2.12
CA ALA A 38 3.33 17.59 3.22
C ALA A 38 2.09 16.82 2.71
N ALA A 39 1.44 17.34 1.67
CA ALA A 39 0.28 16.68 1.06
C ALA A 39 0.65 15.33 0.42
N ALA A 40 1.78 15.25 -0.28
CA ALA A 40 2.29 14.00 -0.83
C ALA A 40 2.63 12.98 0.27
N GLY A 41 3.20 13.46 1.39
CA GLY A 41 3.44 12.65 2.59
C GLY A 41 2.17 12.05 3.18
N SER A 42 1.11 12.86 3.33
CA SER A 42 -0.20 12.39 3.81
C SER A 42 -0.79 11.35 2.87
N LEU A 43 -0.83 11.65 1.57
CA LEU A 43 -1.39 10.76 0.55
C LEU A 43 -0.71 9.38 0.56
N ALA A 44 0.61 9.34 0.63
CA ALA A 44 1.33 8.08 0.67
C ALA A 44 1.13 7.31 1.99
N THR A 45 0.95 8.02 3.11
CA THR A 45 0.65 7.40 4.41
C THR A 45 -0.76 6.79 4.41
N GLU A 46 -1.74 7.50 3.87
CA GLU A 46 -3.11 7.01 3.69
C GLU A 46 -3.13 5.79 2.75
N PHE A 47 -2.43 5.87 1.62
CA PHE A 47 -2.28 4.77 0.69
C PHE A 47 -1.66 3.53 1.36
N ASN A 48 -0.57 3.72 2.10
CA ASN A 48 0.09 2.63 2.82
C ASN A 48 -0.85 1.96 3.83
N SER A 49 -1.63 2.77 4.56
CA SER A 49 -2.62 2.28 5.52
C SER A 49 -3.72 1.49 4.83
N ALA A 50 -4.30 2.01 3.75
CA ALA A 50 -5.37 1.36 2.99
C ALA A 50 -4.94 -0.01 2.44
N VAL A 51 -3.74 -0.07 1.84
CA VAL A 51 -3.19 -1.33 1.31
C VAL A 51 -2.91 -2.34 2.44
N THR A 52 -2.42 -1.87 3.60
CA THR A 52 -2.18 -2.74 4.77
C THR A 52 -3.48 -3.32 5.32
N SER A 53 -4.53 -2.51 5.40
CA SER A 53 -5.88 -2.96 5.78
C SER A 53 -6.42 -3.98 4.78
N LEU A 54 -6.26 -3.74 3.48
CA LEU A 54 -6.70 -4.68 2.44
C LEU A 54 -5.98 -6.03 2.53
N LEU A 55 -4.66 -6.02 2.74
CA LEU A 55 -3.87 -7.24 2.91
C LEU A 55 -4.28 -8.01 4.17
N SER A 56 -4.60 -7.31 5.25
CA SER A 56 -5.07 -7.91 6.49
C SER A 56 -6.46 -8.53 6.31
N ALA A 57 -7.40 -7.82 5.68
CA ALA A 57 -8.74 -8.35 5.37
C ALA A 57 -8.66 -9.62 4.54
N ARG A 58 -7.84 -9.63 3.48
CA ARG A 58 -7.63 -10.81 2.63
C ARG A 58 -7.09 -12.01 3.43
N ARG A 59 -6.23 -11.78 4.43
CA ARG A 59 -5.71 -12.86 5.28
C ARG A 59 -6.80 -13.41 6.20
N THR A 60 -7.62 -12.54 6.79
CA THR A 60 -8.76 -12.95 7.61
C THR A 60 -9.73 -13.82 6.83
N ASP A 61 -10.09 -13.40 5.61
CA ASP A 61 -10.99 -14.16 4.74
C ASP A 61 -10.41 -15.54 4.41
N ALA A 62 -9.10 -15.62 4.12
CA ALA A 62 -8.43 -16.89 3.86
C ALA A 62 -8.44 -17.83 5.07
N VAL A 63 -8.24 -17.31 6.29
CA VAL A 63 -8.31 -18.09 7.53
C VAL A 63 -9.74 -18.59 7.77
N GLU A 64 -10.74 -17.75 7.55
CA GLU A 64 -12.14 -18.14 7.73
C GLU A 64 -12.55 -19.23 6.72
N LEU A 65 -12.12 -19.09 5.47
CA LEU A 65 -12.37 -20.09 4.43
C LEU A 65 -11.74 -21.45 4.80
N GLN A 66 -10.51 -21.43 5.31
CA GLN A 66 -9.82 -22.64 5.77
C GLN A 66 -10.57 -23.33 6.91
N ARG A 67 -11.03 -22.56 7.92
CA ARG A 67 -11.83 -23.10 9.03
C ARG A 67 -13.11 -23.78 8.52
N ARG A 68 -13.83 -23.11 7.61
CA ARG A 68 -15.06 -23.67 7.01
C ARG A 68 -14.79 -24.96 6.23
N PHE A 69 -13.64 -25.05 5.56
CA PHE A 69 -13.23 -26.26 4.85
C PHE A 69 -12.95 -27.43 5.82
N GLU A 70 -12.25 -27.19 6.92
CA GLU A 70 -11.96 -28.20 7.95
C GLU A 70 -13.24 -28.72 8.62
N GLU A 71 -14.18 -27.85 8.94
CA GLU A 71 -15.50 -28.22 9.49
C GLU A 71 -16.33 -29.06 8.50
N ALA A 72 -16.30 -28.70 7.21
CA ALA A 72 -16.95 -29.47 6.16
C ALA A 72 -16.31 -30.84 5.91
N GLN A 73 -15.00 -31.00 6.18
CA GLN A 73 -14.32 -32.30 6.13
C GLN A 73 -14.66 -33.15 7.35
N ALA A 74 -14.63 -32.57 8.56
CA ALA A 74 -14.94 -33.27 9.80
C ALA A 74 -16.39 -33.77 9.86
N SER A 75 -17.33 -33.04 9.27
CA SER A 75 -18.74 -33.44 9.18
C SER A 75 -19.04 -34.52 8.13
N LYS A 76 -18.08 -34.82 7.24
CA LYS A 76 -18.19 -35.90 6.24
C LYS A 76 -17.56 -37.22 6.70
N ALA A 77 -16.80 -37.20 7.80
CA ALA A 77 -16.23 -38.37 8.45
C ALA A 77 -17.24 -38.97 9.45
#